data_AF-A0A2C6E683-F1
#
_entry.id   AF-A0A2C6E683-F1
#
_cell.length_a   1.000
_cell.length_b   1.000
_cell.length_c   1.000
_cell.angle_alpha   90.00
_cell.angle_beta   90.00
_cell.angle_gamma   90.00
#
_symmetry.space_group_name_H-M   'P 1'
#
loop_
_entity.id
_entity.type
_entity.pdbx_description
1 polymer ?
#
loop_
_entity_poly.entity_id
_entity_poly.type
_entity_poly.pdbx_seq_one_letter_code
_entity_poly.pdbx_strand_id
1 'polypeptide(L)'
;MKPFIIALMMLLAPSAFAQDEQGGQFKDLGPWEVHYIAFPSTFVQPTIAKAYGLIRSGNKAIVNISVLADKPGKPAVKARVAGSAKNLLGKTVQLEFKEVVEGEAIYYLAQLDYDDEDIFRFDIEISEGKQSRKLTFSQKFYVE
;
A
#
# COMPACT_ATOMS: atom_id res chain seq x y z
N MET A 1 32.09 26.43 54.81
CA MET A 1 32.35 25.80 53.51
C MET A 1 31.04 25.22 53.00
N LYS A 2 30.53 25.72 51.86
CA LYS A 2 29.33 25.19 51.17
C LYS A 2 29.70 23.92 50.39
N PRO A 3 28.72 23.03 50.13
CA PRO A 3 28.26 22.91 48.74
C PRO A 3 26.73 22.83 48.69
N PHE A 4 26.00 23.80 48.14
CA PHE A 4 25.61 23.90 46.71
C PHE A 4 25.21 22.55 46.09
N ILE A 5 23.97 22.12 46.35
CA ILE A 5 23.30 21.05 45.60
C ILE A 5 22.64 21.69 44.38
N ILE A 6 23.16 21.36 43.20
CA ILE A 6 22.64 21.77 41.90
C ILE A 6 21.44 20.88 41.58
N ALA A 7 20.25 21.45 41.50
CA ALA A 7 19.07 20.80 40.97
C ALA A 7 19.14 20.82 39.43
N LEU A 8 19.53 19.70 38.82
CA LEU A 8 19.51 19.53 37.37
C LEU A 8 18.14 18.99 36.95
N MET A 9 17.25 19.91 36.57
CA MET A 9 15.95 19.60 35.98
C MET A 9 16.16 19.29 34.49
N MET A 10 16.39 18.02 34.16
CA MET A 10 16.43 17.54 32.77
C MET A 10 15.01 17.55 32.20
N LEU A 11 14.77 18.45 31.24
CA LEU A 11 13.60 18.40 30.38
C LEU A 11 13.66 17.12 29.53
N LEU A 12 12.78 16.16 29.81
CA LEU A 12 12.42 15.13 28.85
C LEU A 12 11.57 15.78 27.75
N ALA A 13 12.18 16.08 26.60
CA ALA A 13 11.44 16.34 25.38
C ALA A 13 10.87 15.00 24.88
N PRO A 14 9.54 14.87 24.67
CA PRO A 14 9.02 13.69 23.99
C PRO A 14 9.50 13.72 22.54
N SER A 15 10.33 12.75 22.18
CA SER A 15 10.65 12.45 20.79
C SER A 15 9.36 12.00 20.13
N ALA A 16 8.79 12.84 19.26
CA ALA A 16 7.74 12.38 18.36
C ALA A 16 8.38 11.40 17.38
N PHE A 17 8.30 10.11 17.69
CA PHE A 17 8.58 9.06 16.71
C PHE A 17 7.50 9.19 15.63
N ALA A 18 7.85 9.82 14.52
CA ALA A 18 7.11 9.63 13.27
C ALA A 18 7.34 8.17 12.88
N GLN A 19 6.37 7.33 13.22
CA GLN A 19 6.36 5.93 12.82
C GLN A 19 6.05 5.93 11.32
N ASP A 20 7.10 5.83 10.50
CA ASP A 20 6.97 5.56 9.07
C ASP A 20 6.51 4.09 8.96
N GLU A 21 5.20 3.87 9.15
CA GLU A 21 4.61 2.53 9.12
C GLU A 21 4.66 2.00 7.69
N GLN A 22 5.75 1.31 7.39
CA GLN A 22 5.88 0.44 6.23
C GLN A 22 5.01 -0.81 6.48
N GLY A 23 3.70 -0.62 6.47
CA GLY A 23 2.65 -1.64 6.64
C GLY A 23 1.45 -1.30 5.77
N GLY A 24 0.55 -2.27 5.55
CA GLY A 24 -0.65 -2.08 4.73
C GLY A 24 -1.47 -0.88 5.22
N GLN A 25 -1.75 0.05 4.32
CA GLN A 25 -2.52 1.25 4.61
C GLN A 25 -3.99 0.99 4.24
N PHE A 26 -4.92 1.67 4.91
CA PHE A 26 -6.31 1.70 4.45
C PHE A 26 -6.82 3.12 4.34
N LYS A 27 -7.90 3.28 3.59
CA LYS A 27 -8.61 4.55 3.45
C LYS A 27 -10.10 4.34 3.34
N ASP A 28 -10.86 5.11 4.11
CA ASP A 28 -12.31 5.16 3.99
C ASP A 28 -12.70 6.00 2.78
N LEU A 29 -13.47 5.39 1.88
CA LEU A 29 -13.92 5.96 0.62
C LEU A 29 -15.44 5.87 0.48
N GLY A 30 -16.18 6.49 1.41
CA GLY A 30 -17.64 6.43 1.42
C GLY A 30 -18.13 5.07 1.90
N PRO A 31 -18.76 4.22 1.07
CA PRO A 31 -19.28 2.92 1.52
C PRO A 31 -18.20 1.85 1.74
N TRP A 32 -16.93 2.15 1.46
CA TRP A 32 -15.85 1.17 1.47
C TRP A 32 -14.68 1.59 2.34
N GLU A 33 -14.09 0.61 3.02
CA GLU A 33 -12.75 0.67 3.58
C GLU A 33 -11.81 -0.03 2.59
N VAL A 34 -10.88 0.72 2.00
CA VAL A 34 -9.99 0.20 0.97
C VAL A 34 -8.59 0.03 1.54
N HIS A 35 -8.15 -1.22 1.63
CA HIS A 35 -6.79 -1.59 2.01
C HIS A 35 -5.91 -1.61 0.77
N TYR A 36 -4.72 -1.04 0.87
CA TYR A 36 -3.77 -0.94 -0.23
C TYR A 36 -2.34 -1.03 0.26
N ILE A 37 -1.51 -1.66 -0.56
CA ILE A 37 -0.07 -1.71 -0.36
C ILE A 37 0.61 -1.91 -1.71
N ALA A 38 1.79 -1.32 -1.87
CA ALA A 38 2.66 -1.62 -3.00
C ALA A 38 4.05 -1.96 -2.46
N PHE A 39 4.62 -3.10 -2.88
CA PHE A 39 5.84 -3.64 -2.28
C PHE A 39 6.65 -4.48 -3.29
N PRO A 40 7.96 -4.72 -3.07
CA PRO A 40 8.78 -5.58 -3.93
C PRO A 40 8.21 -7.00 -4.07
N SER A 41 8.21 -7.52 -5.29
CA SER A 41 7.67 -8.86 -5.59
C SER A 41 8.46 -9.99 -4.92
N THR A 42 9.71 -9.73 -4.53
CA THR A 42 10.57 -10.68 -3.82
C THR A 42 10.01 -11.08 -2.45
N PHE A 43 9.20 -10.22 -1.82
CA PHE A 43 8.57 -10.47 -0.52
C PHE A 43 7.45 -11.51 -0.59
N VAL A 44 6.88 -11.78 -1.77
CA VAL A 44 5.89 -12.84 -1.94
C VAL A 44 6.59 -14.19 -1.95
N GLN A 45 6.07 -15.15 -1.18
CA GLN A 45 6.59 -16.51 -1.17
C GLN A 45 6.52 -17.16 -2.57
N PRO A 46 7.50 -17.99 -2.97
CA PRO A 46 7.53 -18.61 -4.30
C PRO A 46 6.25 -19.37 -4.67
N THR A 47 5.65 -20.06 -3.70
CA THR A 47 4.42 -20.83 -3.88
C THR A 47 3.22 -19.95 -4.20
N ILE A 48 3.07 -18.83 -3.48
CA ILE A 48 2.01 -17.83 -3.70
C ILE A 48 2.21 -17.14 -5.05
N ALA A 49 3.45 -16.75 -5.37
CA ALA A 49 3.75 -16.15 -6.65
C ALA A 49 3.41 -17.08 -7.81
N LYS A 50 3.76 -18.38 -7.70
CA LYS A 50 3.37 -19.39 -8.68
C LYS A 50 1.86 -19.56 -8.79
N ALA A 51 1.16 -19.62 -7.65
CA ALA A 51 -0.30 -19.80 -7.62
C ALA A 51 -1.04 -18.66 -8.33
N TYR A 52 -0.55 -17.41 -8.17
CA TYR A 52 -1.19 -16.22 -8.73
C TYR A 52 -0.53 -15.68 -10.02
N GLY A 53 0.45 -16.41 -10.57
CA GLY A 53 1.16 -16.02 -11.79
C GLY A 53 1.94 -14.70 -11.65
N LEU A 54 2.51 -14.46 -10.47
CA LEU A 54 3.32 -13.29 -10.15
C LEU A 54 4.79 -13.57 -10.46
N ILE A 55 5.47 -12.63 -11.10
CA ILE A 55 6.90 -12.74 -11.39
C ILE A 55 7.66 -12.12 -10.21
N ARG A 56 8.51 -12.93 -9.59
CA ARG A 56 9.43 -12.47 -8.53
C ARG A 56 10.71 -11.97 -9.18
N SER A 57 11.03 -10.69 -9.01
CA SER A 57 12.24 -10.04 -9.52
C SER A 57 12.59 -8.82 -8.65
N GLY A 58 13.88 -8.49 -8.53
CA GLY A 58 14.38 -7.34 -7.75
C GLY A 58 13.96 -5.96 -8.27
N ASN A 59 13.37 -5.90 -9.46
CA ASN A 59 12.87 -4.68 -10.11
C ASN A 59 11.35 -4.74 -10.42
N LYS A 60 10.62 -5.66 -9.77
CA LYS A 60 9.17 -5.78 -9.94
C LYS A 60 8.47 -5.54 -8.62
N ALA A 61 7.49 -4.65 -8.61
CA ALA A 61 6.60 -4.42 -7.51
C ALA A 61 5.27 -5.15 -7.73
N ILE A 62 4.59 -5.42 -6.62
CA ILE A 62 3.20 -5.87 -6.58
C ILE A 62 2.39 -4.77 -5.91
N VAL A 63 1.29 -4.38 -6.55
CA VAL A 63 0.25 -3.53 -5.98
C VAL A 63 -0.91 -4.43 -5.58
N ASN A 64 -1.29 -4.42 -4.31
CA ASN A 64 -2.42 -5.16 -3.78
C ASN A 64 -3.49 -4.19 -3.28
N ILE A 65 -4.71 -4.35 -3.79
CA ILE A 65 -5.90 -3.63 -3.34
C ILE A 65 -6.92 -4.64 -2.80
N SER A 66 -7.50 -4.34 -1.64
CA SER A 66 -8.67 -5.03 -1.10
C SER A 66 -9.75 -4.01 -0.75
N VAL A 67 -11.00 -4.36 -1.04
CA VAL A 67 -12.15 -3.47 -0.87
C VAL A 67 -13.10 -4.15 0.10
N LEU A 68 -13.32 -3.54 1.26
CA LEU A 68 -14.22 -4.05 2.29
C LEU A 68 -15.41 -3.10 2.42
N ALA A 69 -16.59 -3.63 2.70
CA ALA A 69 -17.75 -2.80 2.99
C ALA A 69 -17.55 -2.12 4.36
N ASP A 70 -17.82 -0.82 4.46
CA ASP A 70 -17.75 -0.09 5.72
C ASP A 70 -18.97 -0.37 6.61
N LYS A 71 -19.02 -1.60 7.15
CA LYS A 71 -20.08 -2.09 8.05
C LYS A 71 -19.53 -3.18 8.98
N PRO A 72 -20.27 -3.58 10.04
CA PRO A 72 -19.83 -4.64 10.94
C PRO A 72 -19.44 -5.92 10.18
N GLY A 73 -18.30 -6.50 10.57
CA GLY A 73 -17.71 -7.68 9.92
C GLY A 73 -16.91 -7.38 8.64
N LYS A 74 -16.91 -6.14 8.14
CA LYS A 74 -16.09 -5.66 7.00
C LYS A 74 -15.98 -6.69 5.86
N PRO A 75 -17.10 -7.24 5.34
CA PRO A 75 -17.04 -8.28 4.33
C PRO A 75 -16.43 -7.74 3.04
N ALA A 76 -15.69 -8.61 2.32
CA ALA A 76 -15.11 -8.25 1.03
C ALA A 76 -16.18 -7.85 0.01
N VAL A 77 -15.86 -6.83 -0.78
CA VAL A 77 -16.71 -6.31 -1.86
C VAL A 77 -16.08 -6.68 -3.19
N LYS A 78 -16.87 -7.32 -4.05
CA LYS A 78 -16.48 -7.57 -5.43
C LYS A 78 -16.66 -6.29 -6.25
N ALA A 79 -15.57 -5.62 -6.55
CA ALA A 79 -15.50 -4.35 -7.24
C ALA A 79 -14.68 -4.47 -8.54
N ARG A 80 -14.88 -3.53 -9.46
CA ARG A 80 -13.96 -3.32 -10.57
C ARG A 80 -12.87 -2.37 -10.11
N VAL A 81 -11.62 -2.82 -10.17
CA VAL A 81 -10.42 -2.03 -9.85
C VAL A 81 -9.63 -1.76 -11.13
N ALA A 82 -9.36 -0.50 -11.41
CA ALA A 82 -8.52 -0.05 -12.52
C ALA A 82 -7.61 1.07 -12.02
N GLY A 83 -6.49 1.32 -12.69
CA GLY A 83 -5.63 2.43 -12.27
C GLY A 83 -4.34 2.52 -13.03
N SER A 84 -3.55 3.52 -12.65
CA SER A 84 -2.23 3.77 -13.22
C SER A 84 -1.25 4.18 -12.14
N ALA A 85 0.04 4.01 -12.45
CA ALA A 85 1.14 4.53 -11.65
C ALA A 85 1.90 5.57 -12.49
N LYS A 86 2.27 6.70 -11.88
CA LYS A 86 3.07 7.75 -12.52
C LYS A 86 4.32 8.01 -11.70
N ASN A 87 5.50 7.89 -12.30
CA ASN A 87 6.75 8.24 -11.64
C ASN A 87 7.05 9.75 -11.71
N LEU A 88 8.07 10.21 -11.00
CA LEU A 88 8.46 11.62 -10.97
C LEU A 88 8.93 12.17 -12.32
N LEU A 89 9.44 11.30 -13.21
CA LEU A 89 9.82 11.65 -14.59
C LEU A 89 8.60 11.82 -15.51
N GLY A 90 7.40 11.58 -15.00
CA GLY A 90 6.15 11.75 -15.73
C GLY A 90 5.73 10.53 -16.55
N LYS A 91 6.47 9.42 -16.50
CA LYS A 91 6.09 8.15 -17.14
C LYS A 91 4.88 7.58 -16.42
N THR A 92 3.80 7.37 -17.16
CA THR A 92 2.58 6.71 -16.68
C THR A 92 2.53 5.27 -17.19
N VAL A 93 2.27 4.33 -16.28
CA VAL A 93 2.09 2.90 -16.56
C VAL A 93 0.68 2.52 -16.17
N GLN A 94 -0.06 1.87 -17.08
CA GLN A 94 -1.36 1.31 -16.74
C GLN A 94 -1.20 0.02 -15.93
N LEU A 95 -2.00 -0.13 -14.88
CA LEU A 95 -1.94 -1.29 -13.99
C LEU A 95 -2.96 -2.35 -14.43
N GLU A 96 -2.46 -3.54 -14.73
CA GLU A 96 -3.29 -4.69 -15.07
C GLU A 96 -3.64 -5.49 -13.82
N PHE A 97 -4.75 -5.13 -13.18
CA PHE A 97 -5.24 -5.82 -11.99
C PHE A 97 -5.89 -7.17 -12.32
N LYS A 98 -5.50 -8.21 -11.57
CA LYS A 98 -6.12 -9.54 -11.56
C LYS A 98 -6.82 -9.77 -10.24
N GLU A 99 -8.07 -10.22 -10.30
CA GLU A 99 -8.84 -10.65 -9.12
C GLU A 99 -8.33 -12.01 -8.64
N VAL A 100 -8.08 -12.11 -7.34
CA VAL A 100 -7.71 -13.34 -6.63
C VAL A 100 -8.67 -13.51 -5.47
N VAL A 101 -9.31 -14.68 -5.37
CA VAL A 101 -10.28 -15.00 -4.31
C VAL A 101 -9.71 -16.11 -3.44
N GLU A 102 -9.60 -15.86 -2.14
CA GLU A 102 -9.10 -16.81 -1.15
C GLU A 102 -10.09 -16.90 0.02
N GLY A 103 -10.92 -17.94 0.03
CA GLY A 103 -12.04 -18.04 0.97
C GLY A 103 -13.03 -16.90 0.78
N GLU A 104 -13.18 -16.06 1.80
CA GLU A 104 -14.02 -14.85 1.78
C GLU A 104 -13.26 -13.57 1.42
N ALA A 105 -11.93 -13.64 1.26
CA ALA A 105 -11.11 -12.50 0.89
C ALA A 105 -11.01 -12.34 -0.64
N ILE A 106 -11.01 -11.10 -1.11
CA ILE A 106 -10.83 -10.73 -2.51
C ILE A 106 -9.68 -9.73 -2.60
N TYR A 107 -8.68 -10.04 -3.42
CA TYR A 107 -7.53 -9.19 -3.71
C TYR A 107 -7.51 -8.82 -5.19
N TYR A 108 -7.08 -7.60 -5.49
CA TYR A 108 -6.77 -7.17 -6.84
C TYR A 108 -5.26 -6.90 -6.91
N LEU A 109 -4.56 -7.75 -7.67
CA LEU A 109 -3.11 -7.72 -7.76
C LEU A 109 -2.67 -7.22 -9.14
N ALA A 110 -1.78 -6.22 -9.17
CA ALA A 110 -1.09 -5.78 -10.39
C ALA A 110 0.43 -5.82 -10.18
N GLN A 111 1.18 -5.97 -11.29
CA GLN A 111 2.64 -5.88 -11.28
C GLN A 111 3.10 -4.61 -11.99
N LEU A 112 4.19 -4.02 -11.50
CA LEU A 112 4.80 -2.81 -12.03
C LEU A 112 6.32 -2.98 -12.03
N ASP A 113 6.97 -2.65 -13.15
CA ASP A 113 8.43 -2.54 -13.19
C ASP A 113 8.86 -1.21 -12.56
N TYR A 114 9.93 -1.24 -11.76
CA TYR A 114 10.52 -0.06 -11.14
C TYR A 114 12.05 -0.09 -11.26
N ASP A 115 12.65 1.09 -11.29
CA ASP A 115 14.11 1.28 -11.15
C ASP A 115 14.46 1.67 -9.71
N ASP A 116 15.76 1.68 -9.37
CA ASP A 116 16.18 2.02 -8.02
C ASP A 116 15.78 3.46 -7.66
N GLU A 117 15.29 3.63 -6.43
CA GLU A 117 14.74 4.88 -5.91
C GLU A 117 13.51 5.46 -6.63
N ASP A 118 12.84 4.70 -7.50
CA ASP A 118 11.62 5.17 -8.15
C ASP A 118 10.52 5.51 -7.14
N ILE A 119 9.94 6.71 -7.27
CA ILE A 119 8.74 7.12 -6.53
C ILE A 119 7.57 7.14 -7.49
N PHE A 120 6.59 6.28 -7.24
CA PHE A 120 5.34 6.24 -7.99
C PHE A 120 4.22 6.87 -7.18
N ARG A 121 3.42 7.71 -7.86
CA ARG A 121 2.07 8.07 -7.44
C ARG A 121 1.07 7.14 -8.12
N PHE A 122 0.24 6.49 -7.33
CA PHE A 122 -0.81 5.60 -7.78
C PHE A 122 -2.14 6.36 -7.83
N ASP A 123 -2.87 6.19 -8.92
CA ASP A 123 -4.21 6.70 -9.11
C ASP A 123 -5.12 5.51 -9.46
N ILE A 124 -5.87 5.02 -8.47
CA ILE A 124 -6.69 3.81 -8.55
C ILE A 124 -8.17 4.20 -8.49
N GLU A 125 -8.94 3.72 -9.46
CA GLU A 125 -10.39 3.81 -9.50
C GLU A 125 -11.01 2.48 -9.08
N ILE A 126 -11.95 2.55 -8.15
CA ILE A 126 -12.68 1.42 -7.59
C ILE A 126 -14.15 1.67 -7.84
N SER A 127 -14.85 0.70 -8.42
CA SER A 127 -16.26 0.86 -8.80
C SER A 127 -17.10 -0.39 -8.55
N GLU A 128 -18.34 -0.18 -8.09
CA GLU A 128 -19.35 -1.21 -7.89
C GLU A 128 -20.71 -0.64 -8.36
N GLY A 129 -21.28 -1.23 -9.41
CA GLY A 129 -22.51 -0.71 -10.02
C GLY A 129 -22.38 0.75 -10.47
N LYS A 130 -23.08 1.67 -9.80
CA LYS A 130 -23.06 3.12 -10.10
C LYS A 130 -22.13 3.92 -9.19
N GLN A 131 -21.53 3.28 -8.19
CA GLN A 131 -20.62 3.93 -7.25
C GLN A 131 -19.19 3.82 -7.78
N SER A 132 -18.45 4.94 -7.80
CA SER A 132 -17.02 4.98 -8.10
C SER A 132 -16.30 5.84 -7.07
N ARG A 133 -15.09 5.43 -6.68
CA ARG A 133 -14.22 6.10 -5.72
C ARG A 133 -12.79 6.05 -6.21
N LYS A 134 -12.04 7.11 -5.90
CA LYS A 134 -10.64 7.22 -6.25
C LYS A 134 -9.76 7.06 -5.01
N LEU A 135 -8.83 6.12 -5.06
CA LEU A 135 -7.73 5.99 -4.13
C LEU A 135 -6.47 6.59 -4.77
N THR A 136 -5.71 7.34 -3.98
CA THR A 136 -4.41 7.86 -4.39
C THR A 136 -3.44 7.71 -3.23
N PHE A 137 -2.26 7.19 -3.53
CA PHE A 137 -1.14 7.08 -2.60
C PHE A 137 0.18 7.12 -3.37
N SER A 138 1.30 7.21 -2.65
CA SER A 138 2.63 7.15 -3.24
C SER A 138 3.47 6.07 -2.57
N GLN A 139 4.36 5.43 -3.32
CA GLN A 139 5.32 4.45 -2.81
C GLN A 139 6.69 4.70 -3.45
N LYS A 140 7.74 4.68 -2.63
CA LYS A 140 9.14 4.61 -3.10
C LYS A 140 9.59 3.15 -3.13
N PHE A 141 10.28 2.75 -4.18
CA PHE A 141 10.89 1.44 -4.31
C PHE A 141 12.41 1.56 -4.33
N TYR A 142 13.07 0.47 -3.92
CA TYR A 142 14.50 0.29 -3.98
C TYR A 142 14.76 -1.06 -4.65
N VAL A 143 15.76 -1.13 -5.51
CA VAL A 143 16.18 -2.40 -6.11
C VAL A 143 17.05 -3.15 -5.08
N GLU A 144 16.74 -4.42 -4.86
CA GLU A 144 17.55 -5.33 -4.02
C GLU A 144 18.75 -5.91 -4.77
#